data_AF-A0A7S3QGM7-F1
#
_entry.id   AF-A0A7S3QGM7-F1
#
_cell.length_a   1.000
_cell.length_b   1.000
_cell.length_c   1.000
_cell.angle_alpha   90.00
_cell.angle_beta   90.00
_cell.angle_gamma   90.00
#
_symmetry.space_group_name_H-M   'P 1'
#
loop_
_entity.id
_entity.type
_entity.pdbx_description
1 polymer ?
#
loop_
_entity_poly.entity_id
_entity_poly.type
_entity_poly.pdbx_seq_one_letter_code
_entity_poly.pdbx_strand_id
1 'polypeptide(L)'
;RNKLESLEMVYDAMGFMQQIGRASGNEGVADIIPNSLEMSLQPHSLDARVITAAKPPFAIVSTNALFTKMTKYTQMEMEMKSLSILEGKRTDPDAKVRQGKPKHDFASVATGKSAC
;
A
#
# COMPACT_ATOMS: atom_id res chain seq x y z
N ARG A 1 -21.22 47.26 -22.47
CA ARG A 1 -19.75 47.16 -22.28
C ARG A 1 -19.53 45.99 -21.34
N ASN A 2 -19.46 44.78 -21.88
CA ASN A 2 -19.53 43.55 -21.07
C ASN A 2 -18.18 43.36 -20.37
N LYS A 3 -18.18 43.39 -19.03
CA LYS A 3 -17.01 43.17 -18.19
C LYS A 3 -17.17 41.80 -17.54
N LEU A 4 -16.15 40.96 -17.64
CA LEU A 4 -16.04 39.73 -16.85
C LEU A 4 -15.70 40.13 -15.41
N GLU A 5 -16.61 39.84 -14.48
CA GLU A 5 -16.45 40.18 -13.06
C GLU A 5 -15.65 39.13 -12.28
N SER A 6 -15.70 37.86 -12.70
CA SER A 6 -14.92 36.79 -12.09
C SER A 6 -14.63 35.69 -13.10
N LEU A 7 -13.43 35.11 -13.02
CA LEU A 7 -13.01 33.97 -13.82
C LEU A 7 -12.29 32.99 -12.90
N GLU A 8 -12.84 31.78 -12.80
CA GLU A 8 -12.23 30.66 -12.10
C GLU A 8 -11.75 29.65 -13.13
N MET A 9 -10.46 29.35 -13.10
CA MET A 9 -9.86 28.29 -13.91
C MET A 9 -9.54 27.11 -13.01
N VAL A 10 -10.25 26.01 -13.22
CA VAL A 10 -9.96 24.73 -12.59
C VAL A 10 -9.12 23.91 -13.55
N TYR A 11 -7.93 23.52 -13.13
CA TYR A 11 -7.00 22.73 -13.93
C TYR A 11 -6.90 21.31 -13.36
N ASP A 12 -7.44 20.34 -14.09
CA ASP A 12 -7.26 18.92 -13.79
C ASP A 12 -5.98 18.40 -14.45
N ALA A 13 -4.90 18.40 -13.67
CA ALA A 13 -3.60 17.91 -14.11
C ALA A 13 -3.65 16.43 -14.50
N MET A 14 -4.49 15.61 -13.86
CA MET A 14 -4.57 14.18 -14.15
C MET A 14 -5.32 13.93 -15.46
N GLY A 15 -6.46 14.59 -15.67
CA GLY A 15 -7.20 14.55 -16.93
C GLY A 15 -6.38 15.04 -18.11
N PHE A 16 -5.57 16.09 -17.93
CA PHE A 16 -4.69 16.60 -18.97
C PHE A 16 -3.59 15.59 -19.35
N MET A 17 -2.94 14.97 -18.37
CA MET A 17 -1.92 13.94 -18.62
C MET A 17 -2.49 12.71 -19.32
N GLN A 18 -3.71 12.29 -18.96
CA GLN A 18 -4.42 11.19 -19.65
C GLN A 18 -4.73 11.55 -21.10
N GLN A 19 -5.18 12.77 -21.37
CA GLN A 19 -5.45 13.22 -22.74
C GLN A 19 -4.19 13.28 -23.60
N ILE A 20 -3.06 13.75 -23.04
CA ILE A 20 -1.75 13.72 -23.73
C ILE A 20 -1.31 12.29 -24.03
N GLY A 21 -1.42 11.38 -23.05
CA GLY A 21 -1.07 9.97 -23.25
C GLY A 21 -1.85 9.33 -24.39
N ARG A 22 -3.18 9.56 -24.41
CA ARG A 22 -4.08 9.09 -25.48
C ARG A 22 -3.75 9.71 -26.84
N ALA A 23 -3.51 11.02 -26.89
CA ALA A 23 -3.17 11.73 -28.14
C ALA A 23 -1.80 11.32 -28.70
N SER A 24 -0.87 10.91 -27.84
CA SER A 24 0.46 10.44 -28.23
C SER A 24 0.47 9.02 -28.83
N GLY A 25 -0.69 8.34 -28.92
CA GLY A 25 -0.77 6.92 -29.30
C GLY A 25 -0.11 5.98 -28.28
N ASN A 26 0.20 6.48 -27.10
CA ASN A 26 0.84 5.72 -26.03
C ASN A 26 -0.25 5.12 -25.13
N GLU A 27 -0.89 4.06 -25.61
CA GLU A 27 -1.92 3.30 -24.87
C GLU A 27 -1.37 2.66 -23.58
N GLY A 28 -0.04 2.61 -23.41
CA GLY A 28 0.65 2.13 -22.22
C GLY A 28 0.71 3.13 -21.06
N VAL A 29 0.40 4.42 -21.29
CA VAL A 29 0.16 5.39 -20.21
C VAL A 29 -1.29 5.23 -19.80
N ALA A 30 -1.49 4.16 -19.03
CA ALA A 30 -2.73 3.56 -18.56
C ALA A 30 -3.86 4.55 -18.23
N ASP A 31 -5.09 4.05 -18.28
CA ASP A 31 -6.16 4.55 -17.42
C ASP A 31 -5.63 4.57 -15.97
N ILE A 32 -5.13 5.73 -15.53
CA ILE A 32 -4.73 5.96 -14.15
C ILE A 32 -6.03 6.10 -13.36
N ILE A 33 -6.69 4.97 -13.15
CA ILE A 33 -7.75 4.85 -12.15
C ILE A 33 -7.01 4.72 -10.82
N PRO A 34 -7.06 5.75 -9.96
CA PRO A 34 -6.40 5.67 -8.66
C PRO A 34 -6.95 4.46 -7.90
N ASN A 35 -6.07 3.72 -7.23
CA ASN A 35 -6.39 2.49 -6.52
C ASN A 35 -6.85 1.32 -7.39
N SER A 36 -6.52 1.32 -8.69
CA SER A 36 -6.73 0.13 -9.53
C SER A 36 -5.79 -1.02 -9.13
N LEU A 37 -6.21 -2.23 -9.46
CA LEU A 37 -5.38 -3.43 -9.30
C LEU A 37 -4.08 -3.31 -10.12
N GLU A 38 -4.16 -2.78 -11.33
CA GLU A 38 -3.00 -2.59 -12.22
C GLU A 38 -1.95 -1.67 -11.59
N MET A 39 -2.37 -0.52 -11.05
CA MET A 39 -1.47 0.41 -10.34
C MET A 39 -0.90 -0.21 -9.05
N SER A 40 -1.67 -1.08 -8.38
CA SER A 40 -1.22 -1.75 -7.17
C SER A 40 -0.16 -2.82 -7.46
N LEU A 41 -0.23 -3.45 -8.63
CA LEU A 41 0.72 -4.47 -9.10
C LEU A 41 1.92 -3.90 -9.85
N GLN A 42 1.88 -2.62 -10.24
CA GLN A 42 3.02 -1.99 -10.90
C GLN A 42 4.28 -2.06 -10.02
N PRO A 43 5.44 -2.43 -10.62
CA PRO A 43 6.69 -2.54 -9.89
C PRO A 43 7.16 -1.14 -9.45
N HIS A 44 6.80 -0.75 -8.24
CA HIS A 44 7.33 0.44 -7.59
C HIS A 44 8.53 0.08 -6.73
N SER A 45 9.60 0.86 -6.86
CA SER A 45 10.90 0.59 -6.24
C SER A 45 11.04 1.08 -4.80
N LEU A 46 10.10 1.88 -4.29
CA LEU A 46 10.25 2.57 -3.01
C LEU A 46 9.33 2.05 -1.90
N ASP A 47 8.13 1.56 -2.24
CA ASP A 47 7.10 1.26 -1.23
C ASP A 47 6.78 -0.22 -1.12
N ALA A 48 6.71 -0.74 0.11
CA ALA A 48 6.13 -2.05 0.38
C ALA A 48 4.59 -1.99 0.29
N ARG A 49 3.98 -2.86 -0.52
CA ARG A 49 2.53 -2.88 -0.77
C ARG A 49 1.95 -4.27 -0.55
N VAL A 50 0.71 -4.29 -0.06
CA VAL A 50 -0.10 -5.49 0.15
C VAL A 50 -1.51 -5.23 -0.35
N ILE A 51 -2.07 -6.18 -1.09
CA ILE A 51 -3.44 -6.17 -1.58
C ILE A 51 -4.24 -7.15 -0.72
N THR A 52 -5.35 -6.67 -0.17
CA THR A 52 -6.25 -7.47 0.69
C THR A 52 -7.64 -7.54 0.07
N ALA A 53 -8.38 -8.58 0.43
CA ALA A 53 -9.79 -8.70 0.09
C ALA A 53 -10.61 -7.61 0.79
N ALA A 54 -11.59 -7.04 0.08
CA ALA A 54 -12.45 -5.98 0.62
C ALA A 54 -13.41 -6.47 1.73
N LYS A 55 -13.62 -7.79 1.86
CA LYS A 55 -14.51 -8.39 2.85
C LYS A 55 -13.70 -9.02 3.99
N PRO A 56 -14.22 -8.98 5.24
CA PRO A 56 -13.68 -9.76 6.34
C PRO A 56 -13.53 -11.25 5.91
N PRO A 57 -12.41 -11.92 6.23
CA PRO A 57 -11.37 -11.55 7.19
C PRO A 57 -10.22 -10.68 6.61
N PHE A 58 -10.42 -9.96 5.50
CA PHE A 58 -9.41 -9.13 4.83
C PHE A 58 -8.16 -9.93 4.43
N ALA A 59 -8.40 -11.12 3.87
CA ALA A 59 -7.34 -12.02 3.45
C ALA A 59 -6.38 -11.35 2.46
N ILE A 60 -5.08 -11.59 2.65
CA ILE A 60 -4.05 -11.08 1.75
C ILE A 60 -4.13 -11.86 0.43
N VAL A 61 -4.25 -11.11 -0.66
CA VAL A 61 -4.31 -11.62 -2.04
C VAL A 61 -2.93 -11.54 -2.69
N SER A 62 -2.23 -10.41 -2.51
CA SER A 62 -0.94 -10.19 -3.15
C SER A 62 -0.02 -9.30 -2.33
N THR A 63 1.27 -9.54 -2.42
CA THR A 63 2.35 -8.80 -1.78
C THR A 63 3.44 -8.50 -2.80
N ASN A 64 4.07 -7.34 -2.68
CA ASN A 64 5.19 -6.98 -3.55
C ASN A 64 6.55 -7.47 -3.00
N ALA A 65 7.58 -7.43 -3.86
CA ALA A 65 8.93 -7.89 -3.51
C ALA A 65 9.53 -7.12 -2.31
N LEU A 66 9.22 -5.82 -2.18
CA LEU A 66 9.69 -5.01 -1.06
C LEU A 66 9.05 -5.45 0.26
N PHE A 67 7.77 -5.78 0.26
CA PHE A 67 7.09 -6.36 1.42
C PHE A 67 7.74 -7.68 1.85
N THR A 68 8.04 -8.56 0.88
CA THR A 68 8.75 -9.82 1.13
C THR A 68 10.15 -9.55 1.71
N LYS A 69 10.89 -8.57 1.17
CA LYS A 69 12.23 -8.21 1.64
C LYS A 69 12.22 -7.70 3.10
N MET A 70 11.22 -6.89 3.44
CA MET A 70 11.04 -6.27 4.76
C MET A 70 10.58 -7.29 5.81
N THR A 71 9.61 -8.14 5.47
CA THR A 71 8.94 -9.00 6.44
C THR A 71 9.46 -10.43 6.46
N LYS A 72 10.22 -10.84 5.44
CA LYS A 72 10.73 -12.21 5.21
C LYS A 72 9.66 -13.27 5.02
N TYR A 73 8.43 -12.84 4.76
CA TYR A 73 7.38 -13.74 4.32
C TYR A 73 7.27 -13.73 2.82
N THR A 74 7.18 -14.92 2.24
CA THR A 74 6.95 -15.07 0.80
C THR A 74 5.47 -14.86 0.49
N GLN A 75 5.17 -14.56 -0.77
CA GLN A 75 3.80 -14.48 -1.29
C GLN A 75 2.98 -15.72 -0.90
N MET A 76 3.51 -16.93 -1.14
CA MET A 76 2.85 -18.19 -0.79
C MET A 76 2.56 -18.36 0.71
N GLU A 77 3.41 -17.81 1.58
CA GLU A 77 3.21 -17.90 3.03
C GLU A 77 2.14 -16.92 3.53
N MET A 78 1.85 -15.87 2.76
CA MET A 78 0.94 -14.78 3.10
C MET A 78 -0.42 -14.90 2.46
N GLU A 79 -0.51 -15.56 1.30
CA GLU A 79 -1.77 -15.79 0.61
C GLU A 79 -2.82 -16.38 1.56
N MET A 80 -4.03 -15.81 1.52
CA MET A 80 -5.18 -16.21 2.33
C MET A 80 -5.05 -15.97 3.84
N LYS A 81 -3.93 -15.42 4.33
CA LYS A 81 -3.76 -15.07 5.75
C LYS A 81 -4.18 -13.64 6.05
N SER A 82 -4.34 -13.36 7.35
CA SER A 82 -4.59 -12.02 7.88
C SER A 82 -3.27 -11.32 8.23
N LEU A 83 -3.29 -9.99 8.25
CA LEU A 83 -2.18 -9.15 8.69
C LEU A 83 -1.82 -9.34 10.19
N SER A 84 -2.64 -10.08 10.96
CA SER A 84 -2.34 -10.44 12.35
C SER A 84 -1.02 -11.18 12.54
N ILE A 85 -0.53 -11.89 11.52
CA ILE A 85 0.76 -12.61 11.54
C ILE A 85 1.97 -11.65 11.69
N LEU A 86 1.76 -10.35 11.43
CA LEU A 86 2.78 -9.31 11.54
C LEU A 86 2.97 -8.80 12.98
N GLU A 87 2.00 -9.07 13.86
CA GLU A 87 1.99 -8.62 15.26
C GLU A 87 2.68 -9.59 16.23
N GLY A 88 3.20 -10.70 15.71
CA GLY A 88 4.04 -11.64 16.44
C GLY A 88 3.29 -12.81 17.05
N LYS A 89 3.99 -13.58 17.89
CA LYS A 89 3.55 -14.91 18.36
C LYS A 89 2.25 -14.95 19.16
N ARG A 90 1.80 -13.79 19.68
CA ARG A 90 0.59 -13.70 20.51
C ARG A 90 -0.68 -13.59 19.67
N THR A 91 -0.59 -13.01 18.47
CA THR A 91 -1.71 -12.92 17.53
C THR A 91 -1.76 -14.10 16.59
N ASP A 92 -0.59 -14.66 16.25
CA ASP A 92 -0.47 -15.85 15.43
C ASP A 92 0.71 -16.69 15.94
N PRO A 93 0.49 -17.95 16.40
CA PRO A 93 1.57 -18.79 16.94
C PRO A 93 2.69 -19.05 15.93
N ASP A 94 2.40 -18.98 14.62
CA ASP A 94 3.35 -19.24 13.54
C ASP A 94 4.10 -17.97 13.08
N ALA A 95 3.95 -16.85 13.79
CA ALA A 95 4.60 -15.59 13.42
C ALA A 95 6.14 -15.65 13.58
N LYS A 96 6.83 -15.35 12.47
CA LYS A 96 8.29 -15.14 12.39
C LYS A 96 8.72 -13.87 13.13
N VAL A 97 9.96 -13.88 13.62
CA VAL A 97 10.58 -12.71 14.26
C VAL A 97 11.00 -11.69 13.19
N ARG A 98 10.47 -10.48 13.26
CA ARG A 98 10.85 -9.37 12.37
C ARG A 98 12.14 -8.71 12.85
N GLN A 99 13.08 -8.49 11.94
CA GLN A 99 14.27 -7.70 12.19
C GLN A 99 13.89 -6.21 12.19
N GLY A 100 14.31 -5.45 13.21
CA GLY A 100 14.07 -4.00 13.30
C GLY A 100 12.85 -3.56 14.12
N LYS A 101 11.96 -4.48 14.53
CA LYS A 101 10.96 -4.18 15.58
C LYS A 101 11.63 -4.46 16.95
N PRO A 102 11.81 -3.47 17.83
CA PRO A 102 12.35 -3.73 19.16
C PRO A 102 11.43 -4.70 19.92
N LYS A 103 12.02 -5.62 20.68
CA LYS A 103 11.25 -6.52 21.54
C LYS A 103 10.68 -5.68 22.68
N HIS A 104 9.39 -5.38 22.61
CA HIS A 104 8.69 -4.73 23.70
C HIS A 104 8.52 -5.71 24.86
N ASP A 105 9.05 -5.36 26.03
CA ASP A 105 8.67 -6.00 27.28
C ASP A 105 7.35 -5.38 27.76
N PHE A 106 6.30 -6.18 27.83
CA PHE A 106 4.97 -5.68 28.16
C PHE A 106 4.89 -5.13 29.60
N ALA A 107 5.72 -5.63 30.52
CA ALA A 107 5.81 -5.06 31.87
C ALA A 107 6.42 -3.65 31.84
N SER A 108 7.41 -3.42 30.97
CA SER A 108 7.99 -2.09 30.75
C SER A 108 7.03 -1.16 30.02
N VAL A 109 6.30 -1.66 29.02
CA VAL A 109 5.30 -0.87 28.28
C VAL A 109 4.13 -0.47 29.20
N ALA A 110 3.65 -1.36 30.05
CA ALA A 110 2.59 -1.06 31.02
C ALA A 110 3.01 -0.01 32.06
N THR A 111 4.31 0.13 32.31
CA THR A 111 4.89 1.18 33.15
C THR A 111 5.30 2.44 32.38
N GLY A 112 4.95 2.53 31.09
CA GLY A 112 5.21 3.69 30.24
C GLY A 112 6.61 3.75 29.63
N LYS A 113 7.44 2.70 29.76
CA LYS A 113 8.76 2.62 29.15
C LYS A 113 8.68 1.99 27.76
N SER A 114 8.96 2.79 26.73
CA SER A 114 9.13 2.31 25.36
C SER A 114 10.40 1.46 25.22
N ALA A 115 10.40 0.53 24.27
CA ALA A 115 11.60 -0.23 23.90
C ALA A 115 12.49 0.50 22.87
N CYS A 116 12.17 1.77 22.62
CA CYS A 116 12.88 2.73 21.78
C CYS A 116 13.48 3.82 22.67
#